data_AF-A0A6F8SUS2-F1
#
_entry.id   AF-A0A6F8SUS2-F1
#
_cell.length_a   1.000
_cell.length_b   1.000
_cell.length_c   1.000
_cell.angle_alpha   90.00
_cell.angle_beta   90.00
_cell.angle_gamma   90.00
#
_symmetry.space_group_name_H-M   'P 1'
#
loop_
_entity.id
_entity.type
_entity.pdbx_description
1 polymer ?
#
loop_
_entity_poly.entity_id
_entity_poly.type
_entity_poly.pdbx_seq_one_letter_code
_entity_poly.pdbx_strand_id
1 'polypeptide(L)'
;MEDDVDEGNRNMHELALQARALMDAAEGLDGELAQQRLMGRHQTVFLAARQTADRIGKLFEKAIARGELSERALFQPDYPAINGTRPPLYHTGFDSFTDQQLPSLQEPLLNEYGLSYAIACDRNGYVPTHNAAVSRAPTGDYDHDLKYCRSKRIFDDPTGSRCGAHEKPLLLQTYKRDTGEIMHDLSVPIYINGKHWGGFRVGYPPEKNTATSVAHKEQPALPTASSNYRLTRA
;
A
#
# COMPACT_ATOMS: atom_id res chain seq x y z
N MET A 1 -19.39 -14.69 -20.89
CA MET A 1 -19.02 -15.21 -19.56
C MET A 1 -17.58 -15.75 -19.57
N GLU A 2 -17.07 -16.26 -20.70
CA GLU A 2 -15.65 -16.61 -20.87
C GLU A 2 -14.73 -15.38 -21.03
N ASP A 3 -15.15 -14.32 -21.73
CA ASP A 3 -14.33 -13.11 -21.93
C ASP A 3 -13.94 -12.40 -20.63
N ASP A 4 -14.84 -12.38 -19.64
CA ASP A 4 -14.67 -11.69 -18.35
C ASP A 4 -13.65 -12.42 -17.44
N VAL A 5 -13.54 -13.75 -17.60
CA VAL A 5 -12.57 -14.58 -16.89
C VAL A 5 -11.19 -14.44 -17.51
N ASP A 6 -11.11 -14.36 -18.84
CA ASP A 6 -9.85 -14.17 -19.57
C ASP A 6 -9.27 -12.76 -19.40
N GLU A 7 -10.12 -11.74 -19.25
CA GLU A 7 -9.70 -10.38 -18.94
C GLU A 7 -9.21 -10.26 -17.49
N GLY A 8 -9.90 -10.90 -16.54
CA GLY A 8 -9.44 -11.02 -15.15
C GLY A 8 -8.09 -11.74 -15.02
N ASN A 9 -7.88 -12.82 -15.77
CA ASN A 9 -6.62 -13.56 -15.78
C ASN A 9 -5.47 -12.76 -16.42
N ARG A 10 -5.74 -12.02 -17.50
CA ARG A 10 -4.74 -11.15 -18.14
C ARG A 10 -4.30 -10.02 -17.22
N ASN A 11 -5.25 -9.35 -16.56
CA ASN A 11 -4.95 -8.30 -15.59
C ASN A 11 -4.12 -8.83 -14.40
N MET A 12 -4.46 -10.01 -13.88
CA MET A 12 -3.68 -10.65 -12.81
C MET A 12 -2.26 -11.03 -13.24
N HIS A 13 -2.09 -11.48 -14.49
CA HIS A 13 -0.78 -11.79 -15.04
C HIS A 13 0.09 -10.54 -15.20
N GLU A 14 -0.48 -9.45 -15.70
CA GLU A 14 0.22 -8.16 -15.84
C GLU A 14 0.59 -7.55 -14.48
N LEU A 15 -0.33 -7.59 -13.51
CA LEU A 15 -0.08 -7.23 -12.11
C LEU A 15 1.04 -8.06 -11.49
N ALA A 16 1.05 -9.37 -11.74
CA ALA A 16 2.09 -10.27 -11.25
C ALA A 16 3.45 -9.99 -11.89
N LEU A 17 3.49 -9.64 -13.18
CA LEU A 17 4.71 -9.23 -13.88
C LEU A 17 5.25 -7.89 -13.35
N GLN A 18 4.40 -6.91 -13.10
CA GLN A 18 4.78 -5.64 -12.47
C GLN A 18 5.31 -5.86 -11.05
N ALA A 19 4.63 -6.67 -10.24
CA ALA A 19 5.07 -7.02 -8.89
C ALA A 19 6.39 -7.81 -8.88
N ARG A 20 6.61 -8.70 -9.86
CA ARG A 20 7.86 -9.45 -10.01
C ARG A 20 9.01 -8.55 -10.44
N ALA A 21 8.80 -7.73 -11.47
CA ALA A 21 9.79 -6.75 -11.93
C ALA A 21 10.22 -5.81 -10.81
N LEU A 22 9.30 -5.50 -9.88
CA LEU A 22 9.55 -4.72 -8.69
C LEU A 22 10.34 -5.46 -7.60
N MET A 23 9.98 -6.71 -7.31
CA MET A 23 10.71 -7.55 -6.37
C MET A 23 12.15 -7.78 -6.83
N ASP A 24 12.34 -8.08 -8.12
CA ASP A 24 13.67 -8.27 -8.73
C ASP A 24 14.52 -6.99 -8.64
N ALA A 25 13.89 -5.81 -8.73
CA ALA A 25 14.56 -4.53 -8.62
C ALA A 25 14.92 -4.17 -7.18
N ALA A 26 14.12 -4.62 -6.20
CA ALA A 26 14.41 -4.47 -4.77
C ALA A 26 15.47 -5.45 -4.25
N GLU A 27 15.70 -6.58 -4.93
CA GLU A 27 16.70 -7.60 -4.57
C GLU A 27 18.09 -7.33 -5.17
N GLY A 28 18.17 -6.64 -6.31
CA GLY A 28 19.42 -6.32 -6.98
C GLY A 28 20.11 -5.06 -6.46
N LEU A 29 20.66 -5.10 -5.24
CA LEU A 29 21.72 -4.26 -4.62
C LEU A 29 21.77 -2.72 -4.81
N ASP A 30 20.92 -2.09 -5.62
CA ASP A 30 20.84 -0.66 -5.82
C ASP A 30 19.37 -0.25 -5.73
N GLY A 31 18.99 0.35 -4.60
CA GLY A 31 17.65 0.95 -4.43
C GLY A 31 17.31 1.97 -5.53
N GLU A 32 18.32 2.49 -6.24
CA GLU A 32 18.18 3.34 -7.43
C GLU A 32 17.66 2.59 -8.66
N LEU A 33 17.96 1.30 -8.83
CA LEU A 33 17.42 0.46 -9.92
C LEU A 33 15.99 0.00 -9.64
N ALA A 34 15.64 -0.22 -8.36
CA ALA A 34 14.25 -0.37 -7.92
C ALA A 34 13.38 0.85 -8.28
N GLN A 35 13.94 2.04 -8.08
CA GLN A 35 13.30 3.29 -8.44
C GLN A 35 13.11 3.45 -9.95
N GLN A 36 14.02 2.94 -10.79
CA GLN A 36 13.93 3.07 -12.25
C GLN A 36 12.89 2.16 -12.91
N ARG A 37 12.47 1.06 -12.28
CA ARG A 37 11.44 0.13 -12.81
C ARG A 37 10.02 0.42 -12.32
N LEU A 38 9.90 1.20 -11.25
CA LEU A 38 8.63 1.78 -10.84
C LEU A 38 8.28 2.91 -11.81
N MET A 39 7.32 2.69 -12.70
CA MET A 39 6.77 3.76 -13.54
C MET A 39 5.41 4.21 -12.99
N GLY A 40 5.10 5.49 -13.12
CA GLY A 40 3.79 6.04 -12.73
C GLY A 40 3.53 6.01 -11.22
N ARG A 41 2.29 5.70 -10.83
CA ARG A 41 1.82 5.83 -9.44
C ARG A 41 2.61 5.02 -8.41
N HIS A 42 3.09 3.83 -8.75
CA HIS A 42 3.86 3.02 -7.80
C HIS A 42 5.15 3.71 -7.36
N GLN A 43 5.83 4.42 -8.27
CA GLN A 43 7.05 5.17 -7.96
C GLN A 43 6.76 6.33 -7.03
N THR A 44 5.72 7.10 -7.35
CA THR A 44 5.28 8.25 -6.55
C THR A 44 4.92 7.82 -5.12
N VAL A 45 4.15 6.74 -4.99
CA VAL A 45 3.74 6.21 -3.68
C VAL A 45 4.94 5.63 -2.92
N PHE A 46 5.85 4.92 -3.60
CA PHE A 46 7.08 4.42 -2.97
C PHE A 46 7.93 5.54 -2.38
N LEU A 47 8.18 6.60 -3.14
CA LEU A 47 8.99 7.74 -2.68
C LEU A 47 8.34 8.44 -1.48
N ALA A 48 7.02 8.64 -1.52
CA ALA A 48 6.26 9.22 -0.40
C ALA A 48 6.32 8.34 0.85
N ALA A 49 6.15 7.02 0.69
CA ALA A 49 6.25 6.05 1.77
C ALA A 49 7.65 6.02 2.39
N ARG A 50 8.70 5.97 1.55
CA ARG A 50 10.11 5.97 1.98
C ARG A 50 10.47 7.23 2.73
N GLN A 51 10.11 8.40 2.20
CA GLN A 51 10.33 9.69 2.84
C GLN A 51 9.61 9.78 4.19
N THR A 52 8.38 9.28 4.28
CA THR A 52 7.61 9.28 5.52
C THR A 52 8.21 8.35 6.57
N ALA A 53 8.63 7.15 6.16
CA ALA A 53 9.31 6.20 7.03
C ALA A 53 10.61 6.80 7.62
N ASP A 54 11.38 7.54 6.81
CA ASP A 54 12.60 8.21 7.28
C ASP A 54 12.29 9.34 8.27
N ARG A 55 11.18 10.09 8.04
CA ARG A 55 10.72 11.13 8.97
C ARG A 55 10.26 10.52 10.30
N ILE A 56 9.57 9.38 10.28
CA ILE A 56 9.15 8.65 11.48
C ILE A 56 10.37 8.13 12.25
N GLY A 57 11.35 7.53 11.56
CA GLY A 57 12.61 7.11 12.17
C GLY A 57 13.30 8.25 12.93
N LYS A 58 13.53 9.37 12.24
CA LYS A 58 14.14 10.58 12.83
C LYS A 58 13.33 11.18 13.97
N LEU A 59 11.99 11.09 13.91
CA LEU A 59 11.12 11.54 14.98
C LEU A 59 11.33 10.69 16.24
N PHE A 60 11.43 9.37 16.10
CA PHE A 60 11.63 8.46 17.23
C PHE A 60 13.05 8.59 17.80
N GLU A 61 14.07 8.75 16.95
CA GLU A 61 15.44 9.03 17.38
C GLU A 61 15.52 10.30 18.25
N LYS A 62 14.84 11.37 17.84
CA LYS A 62 14.76 12.62 18.62
C LYS A 62 14.03 12.42 19.94
N ALA A 63 12.94 11.65 19.95
CA ALA A 63 12.18 11.37 21.16
C ALA A 63 13.00 10.54 22.17
N ILE A 64 13.79 9.57 21.69
CA ILE A 64 14.76 8.83 22.51
C ILE A 64 15.80 9.79 23.09
N ALA A 65 16.40 10.65 22.27
CA ALA A 65 17.41 11.60 22.71
C ALA A 65 16.89 12.61 23.76
N ARG A 66 15.57 12.88 23.76
CA ARG A 66 14.88 13.74 24.74
C ARG A 66 14.36 13.01 25.97
N GLY A 67 14.43 11.68 25.98
CA GLY A 67 13.86 10.85 27.06
C GLY A 67 12.34 10.72 27.03
N GLU A 68 11.68 11.12 25.94
CA GLU A 68 10.23 10.96 25.74
C GLU A 68 9.87 9.50 25.40
N LEU A 69 10.81 8.78 24.76
CA LEU A 69 10.72 7.35 24.49
C LEU A 69 11.99 6.65 24.98
N SER A 70 11.87 5.36 25.28
CA SER A 70 13.03 4.48 25.51
C SER A 70 13.19 3.49 24.37
N GLU A 71 14.43 3.15 24.03
CA GLU A 71 14.71 2.09 23.05
C GLU A 71 14.06 0.76 23.46
N ARG A 72 14.03 0.45 24.76
CA ARG A 72 13.36 -0.75 25.28
C ARG A 72 11.88 -0.77 24.93
N ALA A 73 11.15 0.34 25.12
CA ALA A 73 9.74 0.40 24.79
C ALA A 73 9.48 0.14 23.30
N LEU A 74 10.36 0.63 22.42
CA LEU A 74 10.22 0.48 20.97
C LEU A 74 10.63 -0.89 20.45
N PHE A 75 11.69 -1.49 20.98
CA PHE A 75 12.26 -2.73 20.46
C PHE A 75 11.94 -3.97 21.29
N GLN A 76 11.47 -3.82 22.52
CA GLN A 76 10.99 -4.91 23.37
C GLN A 76 9.61 -4.54 23.93
N PRO A 77 8.63 -4.26 23.06
CA PRO A 77 7.28 -3.99 23.52
C PRO A 77 6.66 -5.25 24.11
N ASP A 78 5.99 -5.07 25.24
CA ASP A 78 4.93 -5.96 25.66
C ASP A 78 3.63 -5.52 24.99
N TYR A 79 2.73 -6.47 24.72
CA TYR A 79 1.39 -6.19 24.17
C TYR A 79 0.30 -6.68 25.13
N PRO A 80 0.13 -6.07 26.31
CA PRO A 80 -1.03 -6.33 27.15
C PRO A 80 -2.32 -6.08 26.37
N ALA A 81 -3.19 -7.08 26.32
CA ALA A 81 -4.49 -6.96 25.70
C ALA A 81 -5.37 -5.99 26.50
N ILE A 82 -6.16 -5.18 25.78
CA ILE A 82 -7.20 -4.33 26.37
C ILE A 82 -8.42 -5.22 26.62
N ASN A 83 -8.82 -5.34 27.87
CA ASN A 83 -9.94 -6.19 28.26
C ASN A 83 -11.25 -5.72 27.60
N GLY A 84 -12.06 -6.67 27.15
CA GLY A 84 -13.40 -6.42 26.61
C GLY A 84 -13.46 -5.99 25.14
N THR A 85 -12.32 -5.90 24.44
CA THR A 85 -12.31 -5.53 23.01
C THR A 85 -12.41 -6.74 22.09
N ARG A 86 -13.25 -6.64 21.06
CA ARG A 86 -13.37 -7.63 19.98
C ARG A 86 -13.54 -6.91 18.63
N PRO A 87 -12.58 -7.01 17.68
CA PRO A 87 -11.28 -7.69 17.74
C PRO A 87 -10.36 -7.24 18.89
N PRO A 88 -9.35 -8.05 19.27
CA PRO A 88 -8.40 -7.69 20.32
C PRO A 88 -7.65 -6.39 20.00
N LEU A 89 -7.62 -5.48 20.96
CA LEU A 89 -6.73 -4.32 20.99
C LEU A 89 -5.65 -4.53 22.06
N TYR A 90 -4.53 -3.86 21.91
CA TYR A 90 -3.38 -3.97 22.81
C TYR A 90 -2.92 -2.59 23.28
N HIS A 91 -1.97 -2.55 24.21
CA HIS A 91 -1.30 -1.32 24.59
C HIS A 91 0.21 -1.50 24.56
N THR A 92 0.96 -0.47 24.20
CA THR A 92 2.42 -0.44 24.32
C THR A 92 2.89 0.88 24.92
N GLY A 93 4.12 0.89 25.44
CA GLY A 93 4.71 2.08 26.07
C GLY A 93 4.93 3.28 25.13
N PHE A 94 4.77 3.13 23.82
CA PHE A 94 4.92 4.21 22.83
C PHE A 94 3.59 4.70 22.24
N ASP A 95 2.45 4.17 22.70
CA ASP A 95 1.14 4.52 22.16
C ASP A 95 0.81 6.01 22.29
N SER A 96 0.98 6.59 23.47
CA SER A 96 0.66 8.01 23.67
C SER A 96 1.52 8.92 22.79
N PHE A 97 2.78 8.55 22.56
CA PHE A 97 3.67 9.32 21.69
C PHE A 97 3.22 9.23 20.23
N THR A 98 2.93 8.01 19.77
CA THR A 98 2.52 7.77 18.39
C THR A 98 1.16 8.39 18.08
N ASP A 99 0.21 8.34 19.00
CA ASP A 99 -1.12 8.97 18.85
C ASP A 99 -1.03 10.49 18.71
N GLN A 100 -0.03 11.11 19.35
CA GLN A 100 0.20 12.55 19.24
C GLN A 100 0.95 12.94 17.96
N GLN A 101 1.93 12.14 17.53
CA GLN A 101 2.88 12.57 16.50
C GLN A 101 2.55 12.02 15.11
N LEU A 102 2.17 10.74 15.00
CA LEU A 102 2.01 10.06 13.71
C LEU A 102 0.88 10.62 12.83
N PRO A 103 -0.27 11.10 13.34
CA PRO A 103 -1.33 11.63 12.48
C PRO A 103 -0.85 12.73 11.54
N SER A 104 0.05 13.61 12.01
CA SER A 104 0.63 14.69 11.19
C SER A 104 1.47 14.22 10.01
N LEU A 105 1.99 12.98 10.07
CA LEU A 105 2.79 12.35 9.02
C LEU A 105 1.94 11.40 8.15
N GLN A 106 0.90 10.79 8.73
CA GLN A 106 0.08 9.75 8.09
C GLN A 106 -1.11 10.32 7.32
N GLU A 107 -1.87 11.25 7.92
CA GLU A 107 -3.13 11.75 7.35
C GLU A 107 -2.97 12.47 6.01
N PRO A 108 -1.97 13.36 5.80
CA PRO A 108 -1.84 14.09 4.54
C PRO A 108 -1.72 13.18 3.32
N LEU A 109 -1.04 12.03 3.49
CA LEU A 109 -0.79 11.07 2.42
C LEU A 109 -2.07 10.48 1.82
N LEU A 110 -3.15 10.37 2.60
CA LEU A 110 -4.43 9.84 2.11
C LEU A 110 -4.98 10.69 0.96
N ASN A 111 -4.93 12.01 1.12
CA ASN A 111 -5.46 12.95 0.13
C ASN A 111 -4.44 13.24 -0.97
N GLU A 112 -3.18 13.45 -0.62
CA GLU A 112 -2.11 13.81 -1.58
C GLU A 112 -1.83 12.71 -2.60
N TYR A 113 -1.98 11.44 -2.21
CA TYR A 113 -1.65 10.28 -3.07
C TYR A 113 -2.85 9.33 -3.30
N GLY A 114 -4.05 9.72 -2.85
CA GLY A 114 -5.28 8.93 -3.00
C GLY A 114 -5.18 7.55 -2.35
N LEU A 115 -4.58 7.47 -1.15
CA LEU A 115 -4.36 6.21 -0.43
C LEU A 115 -5.59 5.85 0.41
N SER A 116 -5.88 4.56 0.51
CA SER A 116 -6.88 4.01 1.42
C SER A 116 -6.40 3.95 2.87
N TYR A 117 -5.09 3.78 3.08
CA TYR A 117 -4.44 3.89 4.38
C TYR A 117 -2.97 4.24 4.22
N ALA A 118 -2.41 4.85 5.26
CA ALA A 118 -0.99 5.14 5.40
C ALA A 118 -0.64 5.07 6.90
N ILE A 119 0.07 4.01 7.31
CA ILE A 119 0.25 3.67 8.71
C ILE A 119 1.64 3.12 9.00
N ALA A 120 2.17 3.44 10.18
CA ALA A 120 3.31 2.75 10.75
C ALA A 120 2.87 1.47 11.48
N CYS A 121 3.67 0.42 11.38
CA CYS A 121 3.53 -0.79 12.17
C CYS A 121 4.91 -1.25 12.67
N ASP A 122 4.98 -1.83 13.85
CA ASP A 122 6.22 -2.45 14.32
C ASP A 122 6.46 -3.82 13.65
N ARG A 123 7.62 -4.42 13.93
CA ARG A 123 8.01 -5.72 13.38
C ARG A 123 7.08 -6.89 13.70
N ASN A 124 6.20 -6.76 14.68
CA ASN A 124 5.21 -7.78 15.04
C ASN A 124 3.84 -7.49 14.39
N GLY A 125 3.74 -6.48 13.52
CA GLY A 125 2.50 -6.10 12.85
C GLY A 125 1.58 -5.25 13.71
N TYR A 126 2.05 -4.76 14.86
CA TYR A 126 1.28 -3.88 15.71
C TYR A 126 1.18 -2.48 15.11
N VAL A 127 -0.04 -1.98 14.91
CA VAL A 127 -0.32 -0.63 14.43
C VAL A 127 -0.68 0.24 15.65
N PRO A 128 0.26 1.04 16.18
CA PRO A 128 -0.03 1.89 17.33
C PRO A 128 -1.09 2.94 16.97
N THR A 129 -0.95 3.62 15.84
CA THR A 129 -1.85 4.70 15.45
C THR A 129 -2.26 4.54 14.00
N HIS A 130 -3.51 4.18 13.77
CA HIS A 130 -4.11 4.09 12.45
C HIS A 130 -4.71 5.43 12.02
N ASN A 131 -5.00 5.59 10.72
CA ASN A 131 -5.71 6.75 10.20
C ASN A 131 -7.03 7.07 10.91
N ALA A 132 -7.33 8.35 11.11
CA ALA A 132 -8.39 8.87 11.97
C ALA A 132 -9.78 8.30 11.67
N ALA A 133 -10.10 8.08 10.39
CA ALA A 133 -11.40 7.54 9.95
C ALA A 133 -11.73 6.17 10.56
N VAL A 134 -10.72 5.41 10.96
CA VAL A 134 -10.82 4.04 11.51
C VAL A 134 -10.06 3.88 12.83
N SER A 135 -9.93 4.97 13.59
CA SER A 135 -9.30 5.00 14.93
C SER A 135 -10.28 5.44 16.02
N ARG A 136 -11.54 5.00 15.91
CA ARG A 136 -12.58 5.29 16.91
C ARG A 136 -12.37 4.44 18.16
N ALA A 137 -12.90 4.91 19.29
CA ALA A 137 -12.96 4.12 20.52
C ALA A 137 -13.88 2.89 20.34
N PRO A 138 -13.54 1.74 20.94
CA PRO A 138 -14.39 0.55 20.90
C PRO A 138 -15.71 0.79 21.64
N THR A 139 -16.79 0.24 21.10
CA THR A 139 -18.14 0.34 21.66
C THR A 139 -18.63 -0.98 22.24
N GLY A 140 -17.96 -2.10 21.89
CA GLY A 140 -18.40 -3.46 22.20
C GLY A 140 -19.33 -4.07 21.15
N ASP A 141 -19.78 -3.30 20.16
CA ASP A 141 -20.42 -3.81 18.95
C ASP A 141 -19.33 -4.31 17.99
N TYR A 142 -19.36 -5.60 17.69
CA TYR A 142 -18.35 -6.27 16.87
C TYR A 142 -18.23 -5.66 15.46
N ASP A 143 -19.35 -5.37 14.80
CA ASP A 143 -19.33 -4.88 13.41
C ASP A 143 -18.79 -3.45 13.35
N HIS A 144 -19.16 -2.63 14.33
CA HIS A 144 -18.59 -1.30 14.51
C HIS A 144 -17.08 -1.39 14.78
N ASP A 145 -16.69 -2.16 15.79
CA ASP A 145 -15.32 -2.21 16.27
C ASP A 145 -14.40 -2.79 15.20
N LEU A 146 -14.79 -3.90 14.56
CA LEU A 146 -14.07 -4.50 13.43
C LEU A 146 -13.73 -3.47 12.34
N LYS A 147 -14.68 -2.59 12.00
CA LYS A 147 -14.57 -1.61 10.92
C LYS A 147 -13.83 -0.33 11.32
N TYR A 148 -14.10 0.21 12.51
CA TYR A 148 -13.70 1.57 12.88
C TYR A 148 -12.71 1.66 14.04
N CYS A 149 -12.35 0.56 14.69
CA CYS A 149 -11.43 0.54 15.82
C CYS A 149 -10.14 -0.22 15.46
N ARG A 150 -9.39 0.30 14.49
CA ARG A 150 -8.24 -0.38 13.86
C ARG A 150 -6.88 0.04 14.41
N SER A 151 -6.82 1.13 15.19
CA SER A 151 -5.65 1.44 16.01
C SER A 151 -5.46 0.39 17.10
N LYS A 152 -4.22 0.23 17.56
CA LYS A 152 -3.85 -0.70 18.64
C LYS A 152 -4.10 -2.18 18.32
N ARG A 153 -4.19 -2.53 17.03
CA ARG A 153 -4.31 -3.92 16.58
C ARG A 153 -2.97 -4.49 16.17
N ILE A 154 -2.86 -5.81 16.31
CA ILE A 154 -1.84 -6.60 15.63
C ILE A 154 -2.49 -7.17 14.37
N PHE A 155 -1.91 -6.88 13.21
CA PHE A 155 -2.31 -7.45 11.93
C PHE A 155 -1.40 -8.63 11.59
N ASP A 156 -1.78 -9.81 12.04
CA ASP A 156 -1.04 -11.07 11.91
C ASP A 156 -1.40 -11.86 10.65
N ASP A 157 -2.25 -11.31 9.79
CA ASP A 157 -2.54 -11.89 8.48
C ASP A 157 -1.26 -11.96 7.60
N PRO A 158 -1.20 -12.84 6.59
CA PRO A 158 0.00 -13.01 5.77
C PRO A 158 0.49 -11.74 5.07
N THR A 159 -0.38 -10.77 4.79
CA THR A 159 0.00 -9.48 4.23
C THR A 159 0.49 -8.55 5.33
N GLY A 160 -0.26 -8.43 6.42
CA GLY A 160 0.09 -7.54 7.53
C GLY A 160 1.38 -7.88 8.27
N SER A 161 1.61 -9.15 8.56
CA SER A 161 2.79 -9.60 9.31
C SER A 161 4.10 -9.33 8.56
N ARG A 162 4.08 -9.43 7.23
CA ARG A 162 5.26 -9.18 6.40
C ARG A 162 5.62 -7.70 6.33
N CYS A 163 4.64 -6.80 6.27
CA CYS A 163 4.87 -5.36 6.12
C CYS A 163 5.77 -4.76 7.21
N GLY A 164 5.63 -5.23 8.46
CA GLY A 164 6.47 -4.79 9.56
C GLY A 164 7.81 -5.55 9.67
N ALA A 165 7.86 -6.80 9.24
CA ALA A 165 9.01 -7.68 9.48
C ALA A 165 10.09 -7.64 8.39
N HIS A 166 9.77 -7.23 7.16
CA HIS A 166 10.73 -7.25 6.06
C HIS A 166 11.76 -6.11 6.14
N GLU A 167 13.01 -6.40 5.79
CA GLU A 167 14.09 -5.39 5.69
C GLU A 167 14.43 -5.00 4.25
N LYS A 168 13.76 -5.62 3.26
CA LYS A 168 13.91 -5.26 1.85
C LYS A 168 13.58 -3.77 1.64
N PRO A 169 14.23 -3.06 0.69
CA PRO A 169 13.97 -1.65 0.41
C PRO A 169 12.50 -1.34 0.15
N LEU A 170 11.80 -2.31 -0.44
CA LEU A 170 10.40 -2.25 -0.83
C LEU A 170 9.79 -3.65 -0.82
N LEU A 171 8.53 -3.74 -0.38
CA LEU A 171 7.65 -4.86 -0.61
C LEU A 171 6.34 -4.35 -1.21
N LEU A 172 5.90 -4.95 -2.31
CA LEU A 172 4.59 -4.69 -2.91
C LEU A 172 3.80 -6.00 -2.96
N GLN A 173 2.59 -5.97 -2.43
CA GLN A 173 1.67 -7.08 -2.44
C GLN A 173 0.36 -6.64 -3.08
N THR A 174 -0.10 -7.37 -4.09
CA THR A 174 -1.42 -7.16 -4.69
C THR A 174 -2.36 -8.24 -4.17
N TYR A 175 -3.49 -7.84 -3.60
CA TYR A 175 -4.48 -8.77 -3.06
C TYR A 175 -5.90 -8.29 -3.36
N LYS A 176 -6.84 -9.24 -3.37
CA LYS A 176 -8.27 -8.97 -3.52
C LYS A 176 -8.89 -8.87 -2.12
N ARG A 177 -9.55 -7.77 -1.80
CA ARG A 177 -10.33 -7.61 -0.56
C ARG A 177 -11.60 -8.45 -0.61
N ASP A 178 -12.23 -8.64 0.55
CA ASP A 178 -13.55 -9.29 0.67
C ASP A 178 -14.63 -8.57 -0.16
N THR A 179 -14.45 -7.27 -0.41
CA THR A 179 -15.32 -6.45 -1.29
C THR A 179 -15.15 -6.75 -2.78
N GLY A 180 -14.18 -7.58 -3.15
CA GLY A 180 -13.81 -7.88 -4.53
C GLY A 180 -12.84 -6.88 -5.17
N GLU A 181 -12.56 -5.76 -4.49
CA GLU A 181 -11.61 -4.75 -4.94
C GLU A 181 -10.17 -5.28 -4.89
N ILE A 182 -9.42 -5.07 -5.96
CA ILE A 182 -7.98 -5.30 -5.98
C ILE A 182 -7.29 -4.12 -5.30
N MET A 183 -6.34 -4.41 -4.42
CA MET A 183 -5.56 -3.43 -3.67
C MET A 183 -4.08 -3.75 -3.76
N HIS A 184 -3.28 -2.70 -3.87
CA HIS A 184 -1.85 -2.75 -3.63
C HIS A 184 -1.57 -2.38 -2.17
N ASP A 185 -0.76 -3.20 -1.51
CA ASP A 185 -0.11 -2.89 -0.24
C ASP A 185 1.39 -2.71 -0.50
N LEU A 186 1.88 -1.50 -0.27
CA LEU A 186 3.28 -1.16 -0.42
C LEU A 186 3.85 -0.87 0.97
N SER A 187 4.95 -1.53 1.33
CA SER A 187 5.65 -1.27 2.59
C SER A 187 7.15 -1.05 2.43
N VAL A 188 7.68 -0.22 3.32
CA VAL A 188 9.11 0.14 3.41
C VAL A 188 9.56 0.12 4.87
N PRO A 189 10.79 -0.32 5.17
CA PRO A 189 11.25 -0.48 6.56
C PRO A 189 11.52 0.86 7.24
N ILE A 190 11.15 1.01 8.51
CA ILE A 190 11.49 2.14 9.38
C ILE A 190 12.67 1.73 10.26
N TYR A 191 13.73 2.54 10.24
CA TYR A 191 14.91 2.37 11.08
C TYR A 191 15.00 3.50 12.12
N ILE A 192 15.50 3.17 13.31
CA ILE A 192 15.75 4.10 14.41
C ILE A 192 17.15 3.78 14.92
N ASN A 193 18.07 4.76 14.90
CA ASN A 193 19.48 4.58 15.25
C ASN A 193 20.13 3.41 14.46
N GLY A 194 19.74 3.24 13.19
CA GLY A 194 20.21 2.15 12.33
C GLY A 194 19.62 0.76 12.64
N LYS A 195 18.70 0.64 13.60
CA LYS A 195 18.04 -0.62 13.96
C LYS A 195 16.61 -0.67 13.40
N HIS A 196 16.26 -1.79 12.76
CA HIS A 196 14.94 -1.99 12.19
C HIS A 196 13.86 -2.07 13.29
N TRP A 197 12.90 -1.14 13.25
CA TRP A 197 11.79 -1.07 14.20
C TRP A 197 10.53 -1.75 13.67
N GLY A 198 10.24 -1.55 12.38
CA GLY A 198 9.03 -2.05 11.72
C GLY A 198 8.90 -1.47 10.32
N GLY A 199 7.68 -1.32 9.82
CA GLY A 199 7.42 -0.86 8.46
C GLY A 199 6.42 0.29 8.39
N PHE A 200 6.60 1.16 7.40
CA PHE A 200 5.56 2.09 6.95
C PHE A 200 4.85 1.46 5.76
N ARG A 201 3.53 1.31 5.84
CA ARG A 201 2.73 0.66 4.80
C ARG A 201 1.60 1.55 4.31
N VAL A 202 1.34 1.48 3.01
CA VAL A 202 0.34 2.27 2.32
C VAL A 202 -0.50 1.38 1.40
N GLY A 203 -1.81 1.61 1.42
CA GLY A 203 -2.76 0.87 0.60
C GLY A 203 -3.38 1.76 -0.47
N TYR A 204 -3.44 1.30 -1.71
CA TYR A 204 -4.08 2.04 -2.80
C TYR A 204 -4.64 1.10 -3.86
N PRO A 205 -5.75 1.48 -4.53
CA PRO A 205 -6.27 0.72 -5.64
C PRO A 205 -5.32 0.81 -6.85
N PRO A 206 -5.34 -0.19 -7.76
CA PRO A 206 -4.73 -0.07 -9.06
C PRO A 206 -5.22 1.19 -9.79
N GLU A 207 -4.41 1.71 -10.71
CA GLU A 207 -4.90 2.73 -11.62
C GLU A 207 -6.07 2.17 -12.42
N LYS A 208 -7.18 2.91 -12.45
CA LYS A 208 -8.28 2.57 -13.36
C LYS A 208 -7.75 2.83 -14.76
N ASN A 209 -7.59 1.78 -15.56
CA ASN A 209 -7.40 1.92 -17.01
C ASN A 209 -8.64 2.63 -17.55
N THR A 210 -8.60 3.96 -17.67
CA THR A 210 -9.53 4.66 -18.54
C THR A 210 -9.08 4.31 -19.95
N ALA A 211 -9.57 3.18 -20.46
CA ALA A 211 -9.64 2.94 -21.88
C ALA A 211 -10.48 4.09 -22.46
N THR A 212 -9.81 5.16 -22.88
CA THR A 212 -10.41 6.16 -23.74
C THR A 212 -10.84 5.38 -24.98
N SER A 213 -12.15 5.17 -25.11
CA SER A 213 -12.76 4.76 -26.36
C SER A 213 -12.41 5.84 -27.39
N VAL A 214 -11.29 5.66 -28.09
CA VAL A 214 -11.04 6.40 -29.32
C VAL A 214 -12.09 5.86 -30.28
N ALA A 215 -13.22 6.55 -30.35
CA ALA A 215 -14.20 6.34 -31.38
C ALA A 215 -13.45 6.37 -32.71
N HIS A 216 -13.39 5.23 -33.39
CA HIS A 216 -12.98 5.16 -34.78
C HIS A 216 -13.90 6.11 -35.56
N LYS A 217 -13.43 7.33 -35.84
CA LYS A 217 -13.99 8.12 -36.93
C LYS A 217 -13.65 7.36 -38.20
N GLU A 218 -14.62 6.62 -38.71
CA GLU A 218 -14.63 6.10 -40.07
C GLU A 218 -14.25 7.25 -41.01
N GLN A 219 -13.13 7.09 -41.72
CA GLN A 219 -12.83 7.91 -42.88
C GLN A 219 -13.80 7.52 -43.99
N PRO A 220 -14.47 8.48 -44.67
CA PRO A 220 -15.34 8.15 -45.79
C PRO A 220 -14.52 7.54 -46.93
N ALA A 221 -14.97 6.39 -47.41
CA ALA A 221 -14.37 5.64 -48.50
C ALA A 221 -14.30 6.47 -49.80
N LEU A 222 -13.12 6.48 -50.42
CA LEU A 222 -12.93 6.98 -51.79
C LEU A 222 -13.69 6.07 -52.79
N PRO A 223 -14.42 6.63 -53.77
CA PRO A 223 -15.15 5.82 -54.74
C PRO A 223 -14.18 5.09 -55.68
N THR A 224 -14.32 3.76 -55.74
CA THR A 224 -13.64 2.87 -56.69
C THR A 224 -14.17 3.13 -58.11
N ALA A 225 -13.28 3.53 -59.02
CA ALA A 225 -13.58 3.62 -60.45
C ALA A 225 -13.72 2.21 -61.06
N SER A 226 -14.91 1.91 -61.57
CA SER A 226 -15.25 0.67 -62.28
C SER A 226 -14.54 0.60 -63.64
N SER A 227 -13.67 -0.39 -63.84
CA SER A 227 -13.18 -0.78 -65.16
C SER A 227 -13.95 -2.02 -65.63
N ASN A 228 -14.90 -1.81 -66.53
CA ASN A 228 -15.63 -2.88 -67.21
C ASN A 228 -14.81 -3.36 -68.41
N TYR A 229 -14.22 -4.55 -68.31
CA TYR A 229 -13.77 -5.32 -69.47
C TYR A 229 -14.99 -5.99 -70.12
N ARG A 230 -15.33 -5.60 -71.35
CA ARG A 230 -16.13 -6.42 -72.27
C ARG A 230 -15.28 -6.73 -73.52
N LEU A 231 -15.01 -8.01 -73.70
CA LEU A 231 -14.51 -8.64 -74.92
C LEU A 231 -15.63 -8.77 -75.96
N THR A 232 -15.34 -8.41 -77.21
CA THR A 232 -15.86 -8.92 -78.52
C THR A 232 -15.53 -7.86 -79.59
N ARG A 233 -15.20 -8.11 -80.87
CA ARG A 233 -14.81 -9.26 -81.71
C ARG A 233 -14.49 -8.65 -83.10
N ALA A 234 -13.59 -9.29 -83.86
CA ALA A 234 -13.22 -9.07 -85.27
C ALA A 234 -12.36 -7.84 -85.61
#